data_AF-A0A448SKB0-F1
#
_entry.id   AF-A0A448SKB0-F1
#
_cell.length_a   1.000
_cell.length_b   1.000
_cell.length_c   1.000
_cell.angle_alpha   90.00
_cell.angle_beta   90.00
_cell.angle_gamma   90.00
#
_symmetry.space_group_name_H-M   'P 1'
#
loop_
_entity.id
_entity.type
_entity.pdbx_description
1 polymer ?
#
loop_
_entity_poly.entity_id
_entity_poly.type
_entity_poly.pdbx_seq_one_letter_code
_entity_poly.pdbx_strand_id
1 'polypeptide(L)' 'MENEGQLIGYIQGNAGVVESEYRATVLKDRPRARRANTTKNAGNCVTVGNNSKACKDSKSDTWILE' A
#
# COMPACT_ATOMS: atom_id res chain seq x y z
N MET A 1 -16.39 20.63 27.16
CA MET A 1 -17.43 19.72 26.63
C MET A 1 -16.72 18.59 25.92
N GLU A 2 -16.30 17.59 26.68
CA GLU A 2 -15.83 16.31 26.16
C GLU A 2 -17.08 15.57 25.68
N ASN A 3 -17.27 15.48 24.37
CA ASN A 3 -18.27 14.57 23.81
C ASN A 3 -17.69 13.17 23.93
N GLU A 4 -17.76 12.60 25.14
CA GLU A 4 -17.54 11.18 25.37
C GLU A 4 -18.59 10.44 24.56
N GLY A 5 -18.19 9.92 23.40
CA GLY A 5 -19.07 9.23 22.47
C GLY A 5 -19.76 8.07 23.19
N GLN A 6 -21.05 8.21 23.45
CA GLN A 6 -21.84 7.20 24.12
C GLN A 6 -21.80 5.91 23.31
N LEU A 7 -21.42 4.80 23.95
CA LEU A 7 -21.32 3.50 23.31
C LEU A 7 -22.72 3.03 22.86
N ILE A 8 -22.99 3.11 21.56
CA ILE A 8 -24.29 2.78 20.97
C ILE A 8 -24.34 1.26 20.69
N GLY A 9 -24.32 0.42 21.74
CA GLY A 9 -24.60 -1.01 21.63
C GLY A 9 -23.63 -1.96 22.35
N TYR A 10 -23.83 -3.25 22.14
CA TYR A 10 -23.01 -4.31 22.70
C TYR A 10 -21.79 -4.56 21.80
N ILE A 11 -20.60 -4.59 22.41
CA ILE A 11 -19.35 -4.98 21.74
C ILE A 11 -19.04 -6.44 22.11
N GLN A 12 -18.44 -7.19 21.19
CA GLN A 12 -17.90 -8.50 21.52
C GLN A 12 -16.80 -8.35 22.57
N GLY A 13 -16.67 -9.30 23.51
CA GLY A 13 -15.70 -9.20 24.61
C GLY A 13 -14.25 -9.02 24.16
N ASN A 14 -13.93 -9.45 22.93
CA ASN A 14 -12.59 -9.36 22.34
C ASN A 14 -12.40 -8.14 21.41
N ALA A 15 -13.40 -7.26 21.30
CA ALA A 15 -13.36 -6.09 20.41
C ALA A 15 -12.81 -4.84 21.12
N GLY A 16 -12.55 -4.92 22.43
CA GLY A 16 -11.92 -3.85 23.19
C GLY A 16 -10.42 -3.77 22.90
N VAL A 17 -9.92 -2.54 22.78
CA VAL A 17 -8.49 -2.25 22.72
C VAL A 17 -8.14 -1.45 23.95
N VAL A 18 -7.03 -1.77 24.61
CA VAL A 18 -6.54 -0.96 25.74
C VAL A 18 -6.30 0.46 25.24
N GLU A 19 -6.69 1.47 26.01
CA GLU A 19 -6.64 2.87 25.56
C GLU A 19 -5.23 3.31 25.13
N SER A 20 -4.19 2.80 25.80
CA SER A 20 -2.78 3.00 25.42
C SER A 20 -2.43 2.48 24.03
N GLU A 21 -3.17 1.50 23.52
CA GLU A 21 -2.95 0.85 22.21
C GLU A 21 -3.94 1.32 21.14
N TYR A 22 -4.98 2.07 21.49
CA TYR A 22 -6.05 2.48 20.57
C TYR A 22 -5.49 3.11 19.29
N ARG A 23 -4.61 4.11 19.44
CA ARG A 23 -4.01 4.83 18.30
C ARG A 23 -3.19 3.90 17.40
N ALA A 24 -2.42 2.98 17.97
CA ALA A 24 -1.60 2.04 17.21
C ALA A 24 -2.48 1.04 16.44
N THR A 25 -3.58 0.61 17.04
CA THR A 25 -4.53 -0.35 16.47
C THR A 25 -5.28 0.26 15.30
N VAL A 26 -5.78 1.50 15.43
CA VAL A 26 -6.38 2.26 14.33
C VAL A 26 -5.41 2.42 13.15
N LEU A 27 -4.12 2.68 13.41
CA LEU A 27 -3.14 2.84 12.34
C LEU A 27 -2.85 1.53 11.60
N LYS A 28 -2.91 0.38 12.28
CA LYS A 28 -2.69 -0.95 11.69
C LYS A 28 -3.88 -1.43 10.88
N ASP A 29 -5.09 -1.13 11.33
CA ASP A 29 -6.33 -1.54 10.67
C ASP A 29 -6.56 -0.79 9.33
N ARG A 30 -5.98 0.41 9.20
CA ARG A 30 -6.10 1.20 7.98
C ARG A 30 -5.52 0.45 6.77
N PRO A 31 -6.25 0.39 5.64
CA PRO A 31 -5.76 -0.23 4.43
C PRO A 31 -4.46 0.43 4.00
N ARG A 32 -3.38 -0.37 3.96
CA ARG A 32 -2.06 0.13 3.58
C ARG A 32 -2.13 0.50 2.11
N ALA A 33 -1.78 1.75 1.78
CA ALA A 33 -1.62 2.15 0.39
C ALA A 33 -0.66 1.16 -0.28
N ARG A 34 -1.16 0.39 -1.24
CA ARG A 34 -0.30 -0.42 -2.11
C ARG A 34 0.66 0.58 -2.72
N ARG A 35 1.94 0.52 -2.32
CA ARG A 35 3.00 1.24 -3.05
C ARG A 35 2.77 0.88 -4.51
N ALA A 36 2.55 1.90 -5.32
CA ALA A 36 2.23 1.73 -6.73
C ALA A 36 3.24 0.72 -7.31
N ASN A 37 2.74 -0.15 -8.18
CA ASN A 37 3.52 -1.13 -8.92
C ASN A 37 4.60 -0.50 -9.83
N THR A 38 5.05 0.73 -9.56
CA THR A 38 6.16 1.40 -10.25
C THR A 38 7.45 0.59 -10.17
N THR A 39 7.61 -0.31 -9.19
CA THR A 39 8.75 -1.24 -9.12
C THR A 39 8.53 -2.55 -9.90
N LYS A 40 7.29 -2.92 -10.27
CA LYS A 40 7.05 -4.17 -11.01
C LYS A 40 7.62 -4.15 -12.43
N ASN A 41 7.72 -2.97 -13.03
CA ASN A 41 8.25 -2.81 -14.39
C ASN A 41 9.70 -2.33 -14.43
N ALA A 42 10.28 -1.94 -13.28
CA ALA A 42 11.66 -1.47 -13.20
C ALA A 42 12.70 -2.58 -13.47
N GLY A 43 12.32 -3.85 -13.34
CA GLY A 43 13.19 -5.00 -13.64
C GLY A 43 13.28 -5.36 -15.13
N ASN A 44 12.46 -4.76 -16.00
CA ASN A 44 12.34 -5.15 -17.39
C ASN A 44 13.04 -4.19 -18.37
N CYS A 45 13.70 -3.14 -17.89
CA CYS A 45 14.33 -2.13 -18.73
C CYS A 45 15.86 -2.23 -18.66
N VAL A 46 16.51 -2.32 -19.82
CA VAL A 46 17.97 -2.46 -19.96
C VAL A 46 18.49 -1.29 -20.79
N THR A 47 19.65 -0.72 -20.44
CA THR A 47 20.27 0.39 -21.18
C THR A 47 20.91 -0.12 -22.48
N VAL A 48 20.52 0.46 -23.62
CA VAL A 48 21.05 0.15 -24.95
C VAL A 48 21.67 1.42 -25.54
N GLY A 49 22.92 1.69 -25.16
CA GLY A 49 23.68 2.83 -25.68
C GLY A 49 23.33 4.19 -25.06
N ASN A 50 24.07 5.21 -25.48
CA ASN A 50 24.37 6.45 -24.75
C ASN A 50 23.21 7.17 -24.05
N ASN A 51 21.94 7.00 -24.43
CA ASN A 51 20.77 7.54 -23.71
C ASN A 51 19.47 6.75 -23.92
N SER A 52 19.49 5.57 -24.56
CA SER A 52 18.27 4.81 -24.87
C SER A 52 18.11 3.60 -23.96
N LYS A 53 16.86 3.27 -23.63
CA LYS A 53 16.49 2.13 -22.78
C LYS A 53 15.58 1.19 -23.57
N ALA A 54 15.83 -0.11 -23.51
CA ALA A 54 14.89 -1.12 -24.00
C ALA A 54 14.11 -1.68 -22.82
N CYS A 55 12.80 -1.48 -22.80
CA CYS A 55 11.89 -2.06 -21.81
C CYS A 55 11.15 -3.25 -22.41
N LYS A 56 11.17 -4.38 -21.71
CA LYS A 56 10.36 -5.55 -22.03
C LYS A 56 8.91 -5.29 -21.62
N ASP A 57 8.00 -5.36 -22.59
CA ASP A 57 6.57 -5.27 -22.33
C ASP A 57 6.14 -6.41 -21.38
N SER A 58 5.30 -6.07 -20.41
CA SER A 58 4.75 -7.04 -19.46
C SER A 58 3.71 -7.98 -20.08
N LYS A 59 3.14 -7.61 -21.24
CA LYS A 59 2.06 -8.35 -21.91
C LYS A 59 2.54 -9.13 -23.14
N SER A 60 3.67 -8.74 -23.71
CA SER A 60 4.29 -9.40 -24.86
C SER A 60 5.79 -9.53 -24.61
N ASP A 61 6.43 -10.61 -25.08
CA ASP A 61 7.89 -10.77 -24.97
C ASP A 61 8.68 -9.83 -25.91
N THR A 62 8.08 -8.72 -26.30
CA THR A 62 8.61 -7.72 -27.22
C THR A 62 9.40 -6.66 -26.45
N TRP A 63 10.52 -6.25 -27.02
CA TRP A 63 11.37 -5.19 -26.48
C TRP A 63 11.06 -3.86 -27.17
N ILE A 64 10.77 -2.83 -26.37
CA ILE A 64 10.42 -1.48 -26.84
C ILE A 64 11.55 -0.53 -26.47
N LEU A 65 12.04 0.26 -27.43
CA LEU A 65 13.04 1.30 -27.20
C LEU A 65 12.35 2.59 -26.73
N GLU A 66 12.85 3.16 -25.63
CA GLU A 66 12.50 4.45 -25.03
C GLU A 66 13.71 5.38 -24.97
#